data_AF-A0A1H2TCM7-F1
#
_entry.id   AF-A0A1H2TCM7-F1
#
_cell.length_a   1.000
_cell.length_b   1.000
_cell.length_c   1.000
_cell.angle_alpha   90.00
_cell.angle_beta   90.00
_cell.angle_gamma   90.00
#
_symmetry.space_group_name_H-M   'P 1'
#
loop_
_entity.id
_entity.type
_entity.pdbx_description
1 polymer ?
#
loop_
_entity_poly.entity_id
_entity_poly.type
_entity_poly.pdbx_seq_one_letter_code
_entity_poly.pdbx_strand_id
1 'polypeptide(L)'
;MQTNKHLHLWFPTMGLHALHQVEESISFWQWYIDFVDKIPSWLQLPRISENAHLANAHPEYFIGASIGQLALVALVAFLCRRSEKATRIALGVYLIELSFFLIWHILISYFTHSYSPVMVTCLIGVYLIPKWIYQVVKK
;
A
#
# COMPACT_ATOMS: atom_id res chain seq x y z
N MET A 1 -21.00 15.47 -19.80
CA MET A 1 -20.42 14.13 -19.59
C MET A 1 -20.57 13.76 -18.14
N GLN A 2 -21.23 12.66 -17.82
CA GLN A 2 -21.40 12.20 -16.45
C GLN A 2 -20.05 11.69 -15.92
N THR A 3 -19.59 12.24 -14.81
CA THR A 3 -18.37 11.79 -14.13
C THR A 3 -18.56 10.35 -13.66
N ASN A 4 -17.53 9.53 -13.84
CA ASN A 4 -17.53 8.14 -13.39
C ASN A 4 -17.83 8.07 -11.87
N LYS A 5 -18.86 7.31 -11.50
CA LYS A 5 -19.34 7.22 -10.11
C LYS A 5 -18.27 6.70 -9.13
N HIS A 6 -17.28 5.93 -9.58
CA HIS A 6 -16.20 5.41 -8.74
C HIS A 6 -14.99 6.34 -8.66
N LEU A 7 -14.94 7.41 -9.45
CA LEU A 7 -13.79 8.31 -9.52
C LEU A 7 -13.45 8.93 -8.17
N HIS A 8 -14.47 9.20 -7.34
CA HIS A 8 -14.33 9.76 -6.00
C HIS A 8 -13.52 8.87 -5.03
N LEU A 9 -13.35 7.58 -5.34
CA LEU A 9 -12.60 6.64 -4.49
C LEU A 9 -11.09 6.67 -4.75
N TRP A 10 -10.62 7.25 -5.85
CA TRP A 10 -9.18 7.37 -6.10
C TRP A 10 -8.48 8.24 -5.07
N PHE A 11 -9.05 9.40 -4.76
CA PHE A 11 -8.43 10.33 -3.81
C PHE A 11 -8.22 9.72 -2.41
N PRO A 12 -9.24 9.13 -1.74
CA PRO A 12 -9.03 8.52 -0.42
C PRO A 12 -8.11 7.29 -0.47
N THR A 13 -8.16 6.48 -1.53
CA THR A 13 -7.28 5.29 -1.65
C THR A 13 -5.81 5.67 -1.89
N MET A 14 -5.56 6.65 -2.76
CA MET A 14 -4.23 7.23 -2.94
C MET A 14 -3.74 7.93 -1.67
N GLY A 15 -4.63 8.64 -0.95
CA GLY A 15 -4.30 9.27 0.32
C GLY A 15 -3.85 8.26 1.37
N LEU A 16 -4.56 7.12 1.51
CA LEU A 16 -4.14 6.04 2.40
C LEU A 16 -2.77 5.47 2.00
N HIS A 17 -2.54 5.22 0.71
CA HIS A 17 -1.25 4.73 0.23
C HIS A 17 -0.11 5.74 0.49
N ALA A 18 -0.34 7.02 0.23
CA ALA A 18 0.65 8.06 0.50
C ALA A 18 0.99 8.15 2.00
N LEU A 19 -0.02 8.10 2.87
CA LEU A 19 0.21 8.05 4.32
C LEU A 19 0.99 6.80 4.72
N HIS A 20 0.67 5.65 4.13
CA HIS A 20 1.39 4.40 4.37
C HIS A 20 2.87 4.50 3.98
N GLN A 21 3.17 5.09 2.82
CA GLN A 21 4.56 5.35 2.38
C GLN A 21 5.29 6.32 3.32
N VAL A 22 4.61 7.33 3.86
CA VAL A 22 5.19 8.24 4.85
C VAL A 22 5.52 7.49 6.14
N GLU A 23 4.63 6.62 6.63
CA GLU A 23 4.93 5.81 7.82
C GLU A 23 6.06 4.80 7.58
N GLU A 24 6.10 4.18 6.39
CA GLU A 24 7.22 3.31 5.98
C GLU A 24 8.56 4.05 6.02
N SER A 25 8.56 5.33 5.61
CA SER A 25 9.77 6.15 5.55
C SER A 25 10.42 6.46 6.91
N ILE A 26 9.68 6.36 8.02
CA ILE A 26 10.18 6.77 9.35
C ILE A 26 11.30 5.84 9.81
N SER A 27 11.03 4.53 9.85
CA SER A 27 12.02 3.53 10.30
C SER A 27 11.64 2.08 9.95
N PHE A 28 10.68 1.86 9.04
CA PHE A 28 10.22 0.51 8.73
C PHE A 28 11.35 -0.38 8.20
N TRP A 29 12.20 0.14 7.33
CA TRP A 29 13.27 -0.65 6.71
C TRP A 29 14.32 -1.16 7.71
N GLN A 30 14.71 -0.31 8.67
CA GLN A 30 15.58 -0.73 9.77
C GLN A 30 14.87 -1.75 10.66
N TRP A 31 13.62 -1.47 11.04
CA TRP A 31 12.81 -2.40 11.83
C TRP A 31 12.69 -3.77 11.14
N TYR A 32 12.50 -3.80 9.81
CA TYR A 32 12.42 -5.05 9.06
C TYR A 32 13.73 -5.83 9.17
N ILE A 33 14.88 -5.19 8.95
CA ILE A 33 16.21 -5.81 9.07
C ILE A 33 16.42 -6.40 10.47
N ASP A 34 16.04 -5.67 11.52
CA ASP A 34 16.26 -6.07 12.91
C ASP A 34 15.39 -7.25 13.36
N PHE A 35 14.31 -7.55 12.64
CA PHE A 35 13.31 -8.55 13.03
C PHE A 35 13.06 -9.63 11.97
N VAL A 36 13.72 -9.58 10.80
CA VAL A 36 13.49 -10.51 9.69
C VAL A 36 13.72 -11.97 10.07
N ASP A 37 14.67 -12.22 10.98
CA ASP A 37 15.00 -13.53 11.54
C ASP A 37 13.85 -14.17 12.35
N LYS A 38 12.94 -13.35 12.88
CA LYS A 38 11.75 -13.78 13.62
C LYS A 38 10.51 -13.93 12.74
N ILE A 39 10.57 -13.50 11.48
CA ILE A 39 9.46 -13.64 10.53
C ILE A 39 9.46 -15.08 9.99
N PRO A 40 8.32 -15.80 9.98
CA PRO A 40 8.25 -17.13 9.37
C PRO A 40 8.63 -17.10 7.88
N SER A 41 9.36 -18.12 7.42
CA SER A 41 9.90 -18.16 6.05
C SER A 41 8.84 -18.03 4.94
N TRP A 42 7.62 -18.51 5.17
CA TRP A 42 6.49 -18.37 4.22
C TRP A 42 5.96 -16.94 4.10
N LEU A 43 6.27 -16.08 5.08
CA LEU A 43 5.89 -14.66 5.11
C LEU A 43 7.06 -13.75 4.71
N GLN A 44 8.29 -14.29 4.67
CA GLN A 44 9.46 -13.59 4.16
C GLN A 44 9.39 -13.50 2.63
N LEU A 45 9.44 -12.28 2.11
CA LEU A 45 9.52 -12.03 0.68
C LEU A 45 10.98 -11.69 0.36
N PRO A 46 11.72 -12.49 -0.45
CA PRO A 46 13.15 -12.29 -0.67
C PRO A 46 13.49 -10.87 -1.15
N ARG A 47 12.64 -10.33 -2.04
CA ARG A 47 12.81 -8.98 -2.58
C ARG A 47 12.62 -7.88 -1.54
N ILE A 48 11.86 -8.12 -0.47
CA ILE A 48 11.69 -7.13 0.60
C ILE A 48 12.95 -7.02 1.46
N SER A 49 13.64 -8.14 1.72
CA SER A 49 14.92 -8.11 2.44
C SER A 49 15.98 -7.31 1.66
N GLU A 50 16.11 -7.58 0.37
CA GLU A 50 17.01 -6.80 -0.52
C GLU A 50 16.62 -5.32 -0.54
N ASN A 51 15.33 -5.01 -0.72
CA ASN A 51 14.84 -3.65 -0.72
C ASN A 51 15.04 -2.95 0.63
N ALA A 52 14.95 -3.66 1.76
CA ALA A 52 15.14 -3.08 3.09
C ALA A 52 16.58 -2.63 3.28
N HIS A 53 17.55 -3.46 2.89
CA HIS A 53 18.96 -3.08 2.90
C HIS A 53 19.24 -1.92 1.94
N LEU A 54 18.66 -1.94 0.74
CA LEU A 54 18.82 -0.88 -0.24
C LEU A 54 18.23 0.45 0.24
N ALA A 55 17.00 0.43 0.76
CA ALA A 55 16.30 1.62 1.25
C ALA A 55 16.97 2.23 2.50
N ASN A 56 17.62 1.41 3.32
CA ASN A 56 18.38 1.88 4.47
C ASN A 56 19.72 2.50 4.04
N ALA A 57 20.41 1.88 3.07
CA ALA A 57 21.66 2.42 2.51
C ALA A 57 21.45 3.66 1.63
N HIS A 58 20.32 3.71 0.92
CA HIS A 58 19.95 4.74 -0.05
C HIS A 58 18.47 5.16 0.10
N PRO A 59 18.13 5.95 1.14
CA PRO A 59 16.76 6.41 1.38
C PRO A 59 16.15 7.18 0.19
N GLU A 60 16.99 7.85 -0.61
CA GLU A 60 16.59 8.55 -1.82
C GLU A 60 15.95 7.64 -2.87
N TYR A 61 16.35 6.37 -2.94
CA TYR A 61 15.74 5.39 -3.85
C TYR A 61 14.34 5.03 -3.41
N PHE A 62 14.11 4.88 -2.11
CA PHE A 62 12.78 4.67 -1.56
C PHE A 62 11.89 5.88 -1.87
N ILE A 63 12.34 7.11 -1.56
CA ILE A 63 11.59 8.34 -1.85
C ILE A 63 11.24 8.44 -3.34
N GLY A 64 12.21 8.20 -4.22
CA GLY A 64 12.00 8.22 -5.66
C GLY A 64 10.99 7.15 -6.12
N ALA A 65 11.08 5.94 -5.59
CA ALA A 65 10.14 4.86 -5.88
C ALA A 65 8.72 5.18 -5.39
N SER A 66 8.56 5.72 -4.18
CA SER A 66 7.25 6.10 -3.62
C SER A 66 6.59 7.20 -4.45
N ILE A 67 7.35 8.23 -4.86
CA ILE A 67 6.86 9.29 -5.76
C ILE A 67 6.45 8.69 -7.11
N GLY A 68 7.29 7.82 -7.68
CA GLY A 68 7.01 7.14 -8.94
C GLY A 68 5.74 6.29 -8.89
N GLN A 69 5.53 5.54 -7.80
CA GLN A 69 4.32 4.74 -7.59
C GLN A 69 3.06 5.62 -7.49
N LEU A 70 3.08 6.68 -6.69
CA LEU A 70 1.93 7.58 -6.56
C LEU A 70 1.63 8.29 -7.89
N ALA A 71 2.65 8.72 -8.63
CA ALA A 71 2.49 9.32 -9.95
C ALA A 71 1.90 8.33 -10.96
N LEU A 72 2.36 7.07 -10.94
CA LEU A 72 1.81 6.01 -11.78
C LEU A 72 0.34 5.75 -11.47
N VAL A 73 -0.02 5.63 -10.18
CA VAL A 73 -1.41 5.45 -9.77
C VAL A 73 -2.27 6.64 -10.20
N ALA A 74 -1.78 7.87 -10.06
CA ALA A 74 -2.46 9.07 -10.54
C ALA A 74 -2.69 9.04 -12.06
N LEU A 75 -1.69 8.60 -12.82
CA LEU A 75 -1.78 8.45 -14.27
C LEU A 75 -2.82 7.39 -14.64
N VAL A 76 -2.81 6.22 -13.99
CA VAL A 76 -3.83 5.17 -14.20
C VAL A 76 -5.23 5.70 -13.90
N ALA A 77 -5.42 6.39 -12.76
CA ALA A 77 -6.67 7.01 -12.39
C ALA A 77 -7.15 8.00 -13.47
N PHE A 78 -6.24 8.83 -13.98
CA PHE A 78 -6.52 9.76 -15.06
C PHE A 78 -6.91 9.05 -16.35
N LEU A 79 -6.16 8.04 -16.79
CA LEU A 79 -6.44 7.30 -18.03
C LEU A 79 -7.78 6.56 -17.96
N CYS A 80 -8.12 5.97 -16.82
CA CYS A 80 -9.37 5.26 -16.63
C CYS A 80 -10.59 6.16 -16.41
N ARG A 81 -10.42 7.48 -16.17
CA ARG A 81 -11.47 8.40 -15.67
C ARG A 81 -12.79 8.42 -16.44
N ARG A 82 -12.76 8.09 -17.74
CA ARG A 82 -13.93 8.11 -18.63
C ARG A 82 -14.67 6.77 -18.72
N SER A 83 -14.08 5.67 -18.25
CA SER A 83 -14.63 4.32 -18.39
C SER A 83 -14.91 3.71 -17.02
N GLU A 84 -16.18 3.49 -16.72
CA GLU A 84 -16.62 2.84 -15.48
C GLU A 84 -15.99 1.47 -15.31
N LYS A 85 -16.03 0.64 -16.36
CA LYS A 85 -15.42 -0.70 -16.36
C LYS A 85 -13.92 -0.64 -16.07
N ALA A 86 -13.18 0.25 -16.73
CA ALA A 86 -11.74 0.36 -16.55
C ALA A 86 -11.39 0.87 -15.14
N THR A 87 -12.08 1.90 -14.65
CA THR A 87 -11.88 2.38 -13.28
C THR A 87 -12.20 1.31 -12.25
N ARG A 88 -13.30 0.56 -12.41
CA ARG A 88 -13.66 -0.51 -11.47
C ARG A 88 -12.58 -1.58 -11.38
N ILE A 89 -12.03 -1.99 -12.52
CA ILE A 89 -10.94 -2.98 -12.58
C ILE A 89 -9.67 -2.40 -11.96
N ALA A 90 -9.23 -1.22 -12.40
CA ALA A 90 -8.00 -0.59 -11.92
C ALA A 90 -8.04 -0.31 -10.41
N LEU A 91 -9.13 0.26 -9.92
CA LEU A 91 -9.34 0.53 -8.51
C LEU A 91 -9.48 -0.77 -7.69
N GLY A 92 -10.15 -1.79 -8.24
CA GLY A 92 -10.26 -3.09 -7.61
C GLY A 92 -8.91 -3.78 -7.43
N VAL A 93 -8.08 -3.80 -8.47
CA VAL A 93 -6.70 -4.31 -8.40
C VAL A 93 -5.89 -3.53 -7.36
N TYR A 94 -5.95 -2.20 -7.43
CA TYR A 94 -5.21 -1.34 -6.50
C TYR A 94 -5.60 -1.56 -5.03
N LEU A 95 -6.90 -1.75 -4.74
CA LEU A 95 -7.38 -2.07 -3.39
C LEU A 95 -6.93 -3.45 -2.91
N ILE A 96 -6.82 -4.45 -3.79
CA ILE A 96 -6.33 -5.79 -3.46
C ILE A 96 -4.85 -5.73 -3.12
N GLU A 97 -4.04 -5.06 -3.95
CA GLU A 97 -2.61 -4.87 -3.71
C GLU A 97 -2.35 -4.13 -2.40
N LEU A 98 -3.07 -3.02 -2.17
CA LEU A 98 -2.96 -2.27 -0.91
C LEU A 98 -3.33 -3.16 0.29
N SER A 99 -4.45 -3.90 0.21
CA SER A 99 -4.86 -4.82 1.28
C SER A 99 -3.79 -5.87 1.59
N PHE A 100 -3.17 -6.44 0.55
CA PHE A 100 -2.11 -7.43 0.72
C PHE A 100 -0.97 -6.87 1.57
N PHE A 101 -0.44 -5.68 1.23
CA PHE A 101 0.66 -5.08 1.98
C PHE A 101 0.26 -4.71 3.41
N LEU A 102 -0.93 -4.15 3.64
CA LEU A 102 -1.36 -3.80 4.99
C LEU A 102 -1.51 -5.04 5.88
N ILE A 103 -2.10 -6.12 5.35
CA ILE A 103 -2.23 -7.39 6.09
C ILE A 103 -0.85 -8.01 6.31
N TRP A 104 0.02 -7.98 5.31
CA TRP A 104 1.39 -8.49 5.43
C TRP A 104 2.15 -7.79 6.56
N HIS A 105 2.09 -6.45 6.64
CA HIS A 105 2.68 -5.67 7.72
C HIS A 105 2.11 -6.03 9.10
N ILE A 106 0.80 -6.25 9.20
CA ILE A 106 0.18 -6.71 10.46
C ILE A 106 0.71 -8.09 10.85
N LEU A 107 0.79 -9.02 9.89
CA LEU A 107 1.25 -10.39 10.15
C LEU A 107 2.71 -10.42 10.59
N ILE A 108 3.61 -9.69 9.91
CA ILE A 108 5.03 -9.65 10.32
C ILE A 108 5.18 -9.03 11.71
N SER A 109 4.41 -8.00 12.05
CA SER A 109 4.40 -7.41 13.40
C SER A 109 3.85 -8.39 14.46
N TYR A 110 2.84 -9.17 14.11
CA TYR A 110 2.30 -10.21 14.99
C TYR A 110 3.34 -11.28 15.31
N PHE A 111 3.99 -11.85 14.30
CA PHE A 111 4.97 -12.94 14.52
C PHE A 111 6.28 -12.47 15.16
N THR A 112 6.69 -11.24 14.88
CA THR A 112 7.89 -10.65 15.50
C THR A 112 7.65 -10.17 16.93
N HIS A 113 6.38 -10.17 17.39
CA HIS A 113 5.94 -9.58 18.66
C HIS A 113 6.42 -8.14 18.85
N SER A 114 6.48 -7.38 17.75
CA SER A 114 6.99 -6.01 17.69
C SER A 114 6.14 -5.17 16.74
N TYR A 115 5.75 -3.97 17.15
CA TYR A 115 4.98 -3.08 16.29
C TYR A 115 5.90 -2.36 15.31
N SER A 116 5.65 -2.51 14.02
CA SER A 116 6.33 -1.75 12.99
C SER A 116 5.80 -0.30 12.93
N PRO A 117 6.59 0.67 12.42
CA PRO A 117 6.16 2.07 12.31
C PRO A 117 4.93 2.33 11.42
N VAL A 118 4.51 1.35 10.63
CA VAL A 118 3.44 1.46 9.59
C VAL A 118 2.04 1.11 10.09
N MET A 119 1.91 0.78 11.38
CA MET A 119 0.72 0.13 11.89
C MET A 119 -0.53 1.01 11.92
N VAL A 120 -0.37 2.33 12.01
CA VAL A 120 -1.52 3.25 12.05
C VAL A 120 -2.26 3.24 10.71
N THR A 121 -1.53 3.40 9.59
CA THR A 121 -2.12 3.30 8.25
C THR A 121 -2.63 1.90 7.93
N CYS A 122 -1.98 0.84 8.41
CA CYS A 122 -2.49 -0.52 8.28
C CYS A 122 -3.86 -0.70 8.93
N LEU A 123 -4.04 -0.24 10.17
CA LEU A 123 -5.31 -0.35 10.88
C LEU A 123 -6.42 0.48 10.22
N ILE A 124 -6.09 1.70 9.80
CA ILE A 124 -7.02 2.56 9.05
C ILE A 124 -7.45 1.86 7.75
N GLY A 125 -6.51 1.27 7.02
CA GLY A 125 -6.82 0.60 5.77
C GLY A 125 -7.62 -0.69 5.93
N VAL A 126 -7.32 -1.52 6.93
CA VAL A 126 -8.14 -2.70 7.25
C VAL A 126 -9.60 -2.31 7.55
N TYR A 127 -9.83 -1.14 8.14
CA TYR A 127 -11.17 -0.61 8.37
C TYR A 127 -11.83 -0.04 7.10
N LEU A 128 -11.11 0.74 6.31
CA LEU A 128 -11.67 1.49 5.17
C LEU A 128 -11.77 0.70 3.86
N ILE A 129 -10.79 -0.16 3.56
CA ILE A 129 -10.71 -0.87 2.29
C ILE A 129 -11.92 -1.80 2.05
N PRO A 130 -12.42 -2.58 3.02
CA PRO A 130 -13.63 -3.39 2.81
C PRO A 130 -14.84 -2.57 2.36
N LYS A 131 -15.01 -1.36 2.93
CA LYS A 131 -16.06 -0.42 2.53
C LYS A 131 -15.87 0.06 1.09
N TRP A 132 -14.65 0.39 0.69
CA TRP A 132 -14.35 0.82 -0.67
C TRP A 132 -14.53 -0.32 -1.68
N ILE A 133 -14.08 -1.54 -1.37
CA ILE A 133 -14.32 -2.73 -2.20
C ILE A 133 -15.82 -2.92 -2.41
N TYR A 134 -16.63 -2.83 -1.36
CA TYR A 134 -18.09 -2.91 -1.48
C TYR A 134 -18.65 -1.83 -2.43
N GLN A 135 -18.17 -0.59 -2.33
CA GLN A 135 -18.58 0.51 -3.22
C GLN A 135 -18.13 0.31 -4.67
N VAL A 136 -17.04 -0.43 -4.92
CA VAL A 136 -16.56 -0.78 -6.26
C VAL A 136 -17.37 -1.92 -6.88
N VAL A 137 -17.77 -2.91 -6.08
CA VAL A 137 -18.45 -4.13 -6.56
C VAL A 137 -19.96 -3.96 -6.67
N LYS A 138 -20.60 -3.30 -5.69
CA LYS A 138 -22.07 -3.27 -5.54
C LYS A 138 -22.73 -1.95 -5.89
N LYS A 139 -22.02 -0.82 -5.82
CA LYS A 139 -22.57 0.50 -6.16
C LYS A 139 -22.20 0.93 -7.56
#